data_AF-A0A7V3RMC2-F1
#
_entry.id   AF-A0A7V3RMC2-F1
#
_cell.length_a   1.000
_cell.length_b   1.000
_cell.length_c   1.000
_cell.angle_alpha   90.00
_cell.angle_beta   90.00
_cell.angle_gamma   90.00
#
_symmetry.space_group_name_H-M   'P 1'
#
loop_
_entity.id
_entity.type
_entity.pdbx_description
1 polymer ?
#
loop_
_entity_poly.entity_id
_entity_poly.type
_entity_poly.pdbx_seq_one_letter_code
_entity_poly.pdbx_strand_id
1 'polypeptide(L)'
;MSNVWFAGLLPLLLAAASAQAEDSKPADTPAPSNIRGAEYPRIHADLRVTFRIKAPSAQKVEFGFFGFDGGKRYPAKKGEDGFWTATTDKLAPGFHYYRVFIDGVEVNDPGSETFFGTGKQTSGIEVPEKGVDYYLPKEVPHGEIRERWYHSKTTQQWRRIFVYTPPGYDTHRETRYPVLYLQHGGGEDERAWPNQGRVGFILDNLIAERKAKPMIVVMECGYARRPGDAAAAPGRPGAPRDFSRLFGAFEEVMVKDLIPMIDATYRTLPDRENRAMAGLSMGG
;
A
#
# COMPACT_ATOMS: atom_id res chain seq x y z
N MET A 1 40.98 -67.41 -15.17
CA MET A 1 40.27 -66.82 -14.02
C MET A 1 38.96 -66.27 -14.56
N SER A 2 37.88 -66.94 -14.17
CA SER A 2 36.50 -66.83 -14.64
C SER A 2 35.81 -65.57 -14.11
N ASN A 3 35.13 -64.81 -14.96
CA ASN A 3 34.02 -63.95 -14.53
C ASN A 3 32.83 -64.20 -15.47
N VAL A 4 31.87 -64.95 -14.93
CA VAL A 4 30.57 -65.26 -15.53
C VAL A 4 29.63 -64.11 -15.17
N TRP A 5 28.98 -63.54 -16.18
CA TRP A 5 27.92 -62.55 -16.01
C TRP A 5 26.62 -63.27 -15.65
N PHE A 6 26.03 -62.95 -14.49
CA PHE A 6 24.65 -63.35 -14.16
C PHE A 6 23.68 -62.29 -14.66
N ALA A 7 22.88 -62.65 -15.66
CA ALA A 7 21.71 -61.88 -16.08
C ALA A 7 20.52 -62.25 -15.18
N GLY A 8 20.11 -61.33 -14.30
CA GLY A 8 18.86 -61.42 -13.54
C GLY A 8 17.78 -60.58 -14.21
N LEU A 9 16.79 -61.23 -14.83
CA LEU A 9 15.55 -60.62 -15.32
C LEU A 9 14.62 -60.35 -14.13
N LEU A 10 14.36 -59.08 -13.83
CA LEU A 10 13.30 -58.66 -12.91
C LEU A 10 12.03 -58.33 -13.73
N PRO A 11 10.83 -58.87 -13.41
CA PRO A 11 9.61 -58.49 -14.11
C PRO A 11 9.11 -57.14 -13.58
N LEU A 12 8.99 -56.15 -14.45
CA LEU A 12 8.29 -54.89 -14.18
C LEU A 12 6.77 -55.16 -14.10
N LEU A 13 6.23 -55.15 -12.89
CA LEU A 13 4.79 -55.05 -12.65
C LEU A 13 4.37 -53.58 -12.84
N LEU A 14 3.73 -53.29 -13.97
CA LEU A 14 3.02 -52.03 -14.22
C LEU A 14 1.72 -52.02 -13.39
N ALA A 15 1.77 -51.42 -12.21
CA ALA A 15 0.57 -50.98 -11.51
C ALA A 15 0.10 -49.66 -12.15
N ALA A 16 -1.00 -49.73 -12.89
CA ALA A 16 -1.69 -48.54 -13.39
C ALA A 16 -2.36 -47.83 -12.21
N ALA A 17 -1.70 -46.81 -11.66
CA ALA A 17 -2.32 -45.88 -10.71
C ALA A 17 -3.21 -44.90 -11.50
N SER A 18 -4.53 -45.05 -11.34
CA SER A 18 -5.49 -44.05 -11.80
C SER A 18 -5.29 -42.76 -11.00
N ALA A 19 -4.70 -41.74 -11.62
CA ALA A 19 -4.69 -40.39 -11.08
C ALA A 19 -6.12 -39.83 -11.18
N GLN A 20 -6.88 -39.93 -10.09
CA GLN A 20 -7.98 -39.01 -9.87
C GLN A 20 -7.35 -37.64 -9.64
N ALA A 21 -7.56 -36.73 -10.59
CA ALA A 21 -7.31 -35.32 -10.39
C ALA A 21 -8.25 -34.86 -9.26
N GLU A 22 -7.72 -34.71 -8.05
CA GLU A 22 -8.36 -33.88 -7.05
C GLU A 22 -8.38 -32.46 -7.61
N ASP A 23 -9.59 -31.95 -7.90
CA ASP A 23 -9.85 -30.53 -8.08
C ASP A 23 -9.35 -29.81 -6.82
N SER A 24 -8.12 -29.32 -6.85
CA SER A 24 -7.53 -28.58 -5.75
C SER A 24 -8.33 -27.28 -5.60
N LYS A 25 -9.18 -27.21 -4.56
CA LYS A 25 -9.76 -25.95 -4.11
C LYS A 25 -8.64 -24.92 -4.02
N PRO A 26 -8.75 -23.72 -4.60
CA PRO A 26 -7.67 -22.75 -4.51
C PRO A 26 -7.43 -22.44 -3.04
N ALA A 27 -6.21 -22.68 -2.58
CA ALA A 27 -5.89 -22.67 -1.15
C ALA A 27 -6.04 -21.25 -0.60
N ASP A 28 -6.62 -21.13 0.59
CA ASP A 28 -6.66 -19.89 1.35
C ASP A 28 -5.22 -19.45 1.63
N THR A 29 -4.84 -18.24 1.25
CA THR A 29 -3.46 -17.73 1.46
C THR A 29 -3.45 -16.62 2.49
N PRO A 30 -2.43 -16.53 3.37
CA PRO A 30 -2.18 -15.33 4.16
C PRO A 30 -2.12 -14.10 3.25
N ALA A 31 -2.66 -12.97 3.69
CA ALA A 31 -2.61 -11.75 2.92
C ALA A 31 -1.15 -11.26 2.79
N PRO A 32 -0.77 -10.68 1.63
CA PRO A 32 0.60 -10.19 1.42
C PRO A 32 0.95 -8.96 2.28
N SER A 33 -0.05 -8.32 2.90
CA SER A 33 0.12 -7.23 3.87
C SER A 33 0.26 -7.71 5.32
N ASN A 34 0.32 -9.03 5.56
CA ASN A 34 0.56 -9.56 6.89
C ASN A 34 2.00 -9.27 7.35
N ILE A 35 2.18 -9.05 8.65
CA ILE A 35 3.53 -9.01 9.22
C ILE A 35 4.20 -10.39 9.11
N ARG A 36 5.53 -10.41 9.19
CA ARG A 36 6.33 -11.65 9.07
C ARG A 36 5.84 -12.74 10.04
N GLY A 37 5.37 -13.85 9.47
CA GLY A 37 4.91 -15.04 10.21
C GLY A 37 3.46 -14.99 10.67
N ALA A 38 2.70 -13.94 10.35
CA ALA A 38 1.26 -13.90 10.64
C ALA A 38 0.47 -14.70 9.59
N GLU A 39 -0.25 -15.72 10.07
CA GLU A 39 -1.11 -16.59 9.24
C GLU A 39 -2.46 -15.97 8.87
N TYR A 40 -2.82 -14.85 9.49
CA TYR A 40 -4.08 -14.13 9.30
C TYR A 40 -3.85 -12.61 9.24
N PRO A 41 -4.70 -11.86 8.50
CA PRO A 41 -5.84 -12.33 7.69
C PRO A 41 -5.48 -13.28 6.54
N ARG A 42 -6.45 -14.11 6.12
CA ARG A 42 -6.36 -15.01 4.97
C ARG A 42 -7.36 -14.61 3.90
N ILE A 43 -6.92 -14.66 2.66
CA ILE A 43 -7.74 -14.39 1.48
C ILE A 43 -8.13 -15.73 0.86
N HIS A 44 -9.43 -15.92 0.66
CA HIS A 44 -10.00 -17.10 0.03
C HIS A 44 -9.99 -16.97 -1.49
N ALA A 45 -10.09 -18.11 -2.17
CA ALA A 45 -10.21 -18.20 -3.63
C ALA A 45 -11.31 -17.31 -4.24
N ASP A 46 -12.39 -17.10 -3.50
CA ASP A 46 -13.56 -16.34 -3.92
C ASP A 46 -13.54 -14.87 -3.47
N LEU A 47 -12.37 -14.38 -3.00
CA LEU A 47 -12.10 -13.03 -2.50
C LEU A 47 -12.84 -12.66 -1.21
N ARG A 48 -13.35 -13.65 -0.46
CA ARG A 48 -13.66 -13.44 0.96
C ARG A 48 -12.36 -13.37 1.76
N VAL A 49 -12.42 -12.72 2.91
CA VAL A 49 -11.30 -12.63 3.84
C VAL A 49 -11.71 -13.17 5.19
N THR A 50 -10.90 -14.07 5.75
CA THR A 50 -11.03 -14.47 7.16
C THR A 50 -10.02 -13.73 8.00
N PHE A 51 -10.52 -13.01 8.99
CA PHE A 51 -9.74 -12.37 10.04
C PHE A 51 -9.73 -13.22 11.30
N ARG A 52 -8.64 -13.15 12.08
CA ARG A 52 -8.50 -13.87 13.34
C ARG A 52 -7.66 -13.09 14.34
N ILE A 53 -8.13 -12.96 15.58
CA ILE A 53 -7.38 -12.29 16.67
C ILE A 53 -7.58 -13.01 18.01
N LYS A 54 -6.52 -13.08 18.84
CA LYS A 54 -6.60 -13.70 20.17
C LYS A 54 -7.05 -12.67 21.21
N ALA A 55 -8.21 -12.88 21.81
CA ALA A 55 -8.76 -12.00 22.84
C ALA A 55 -9.64 -12.81 23.82
N PRO A 56 -9.04 -13.66 24.66
CA PRO A 56 -9.76 -14.67 25.43
C PRO A 56 -10.71 -14.08 26.49
N SER A 57 -10.51 -12.83 26.91
CA SER A 57 -11.37 -12.16 27.89
C SER A 57 -12.40 -11.22 27.26
N ALA A 58 -12.30 -10.96 25.95
CA ALA A 58 -13.25 -10.10 25.25
C ALA A 58 -14.66 -10.70 25.31
N GLN A 59 -15.66 -9.82 25.27
CA GLN A 59 -17.07 -10.19 25.21
C GLN A 59 -17.62 -10.07 23.78
N LYS A 60 -17.08 -9.14 23.00
CA LYS A 60 -17.45 -8.90 21.61
C LYS A 60 -16.22 -8.55 20.78
N VAL A 61 -16.05 -9.22 19.65
CA VAL A 61 -15.06 -8.84 18.63
C VAL A 61 -15.74 -8.69 17.29
N GLU A 62 -15.44 -7.60 16.58
CA GLU A 62 -15.95 -7.33 15.24
C GLU A 62 -14.81 -6.83 14.34
N PHE A 63 -14.91 -7.11 13.04
CA PHE A 63 -14.03 -6.53 12.02
C PHE A 63 -14.84 -5.61 11.13
N GLY A 64 -14.22 -4.57 10.57
CA GLY A 64 -14.88 -3.72 9.60
C GLY A 64 -13.90 -2.92 8.76
N PHE A 65 -14.36 -2.46 7.60
CA PHE A 65 -13.56 -1.69 6.68
C PHE A 65 -13.79 -0.20 6.84
N PHE A 66 -12.86 0.60 6.33
CA PHE A 66 -13.10 2.01 6.11
C PHE A 66 -13.65 2.19 4.70
N GLY A 67 -14.88 2.69 4.56
CA GLY A 67 -15.47 2.89 3.23
C GLY A 67 -16.95 3.21 3.27
N PHE A 68 -17.54 3.28 2.07
CA PHE A 68 -18.95 3.60 1.84
C PHE A 68 -19.90 2.40 2.03
N ASP A 69 -19.44 1.32 2.66
CA ASP A 69 -20.22 0.10 2.92
C ASP A 69 -21.27 0.28 4.03
N GLY A 70 -21.54 1.53 4.44
CA GLY A 70 -22.45 1.87 5.51
C GLY A 70 -21.90 1.57 6.92
N GLY A 71 -20.60 1.29 7.06
CA GLY A 71 -19.99 0.95 8.34
C GLY A 71 -20.26 -0.49 8.75
N LYS A 72 -20.37 -1.40 7.76
CA LYS A 72 -20.65 -2.81 8.00
C LYS A 72 -19.61 -3.40 8.95
N ARG A 73 -20.11 -4.12 9.96
CA ARG A 73 -19.31 -4.90 10.90
C ARG A 73 -19.53 -6.39 10.66
N TYR A 74 -18.46 -7.15 10.78
CA TYR A 74 -18.45 -8.61 10.73
C TYR A 74 -18.24 -9.14 12.14
N PRO A 75 -19.30 -9.60 12.84
CA PRO A 75 -19.17 -10.16 14.18
C PRO A 75 -18.33 -11.44 14.14
N ALA A 76 -17.32 -11.49 14.99
CA ALA A 76 -16.46 -12.65 15.10
C ALA A 76 -17.04 -13.68 16.08
N LYS A 77 -16.73 -14.95 15.84
CA LYS A 77 -17.06 -16.06 16.73
C LYS A 77 -15.83 -16.46 17.54
N LYS A 78 -15.98 -16.60 18.84
CA LYS A 78 -14.93 -17.05 19.76
C LYS A 78 -14.81 -18.58 19.70
N GLY A 79 -13.62 -19.08 19.43
CA GLY A 79 -13.25 -20.49 19.58
C GLY A 79 -12.79 -20.82 21.01
N GLU A 80 -12.71 -22.12 21.31
CA GLU A 80 -12.24 -22.64 22.60
C GLU A 80 -10.78 -22.26 22.91
N ASP A 81 -9.99 -21.99 21.87
CA ASP A 81 -8.59 -21.55 21.92
C ASP A 81 -8.42 -20.05 22.27
N GLY A 82 -9.53 -19.35 22.49
CA GLY A 82 -9.58 -17.92 22.81
C GLY A 82 -9.38 -16.99 21.61
N PHE A 83 -9.35 -17.53 20.38
CA PHE A 83 -9.32 -16.74 19.16
C PHE A 83 -10.74 -16.39 18.70
N TRP A 84 -10.87 -15.19 18.14
CA TRP A 84 -12.07 -14.68 17.50
C TRP A 84 -11.87 -14.67 16.00
N THR A 85 -12.79 -15.27 15.25
CA THR A 85 -12.70 -15.41 13.79
C THR A 85 -13.94 -14.87 13.11
N ALA A 86 -13.77 -14.08 12.04
CA ALA A 86 -14.87 -13.61 11.19
C ALA A 86 -14.47 -13.73 9.72
N THR A 87 -15.42 -14.11 8.86
CA THR A 87 -15.22 -14.13 7.40
C THR A 87 -16.14 -13.10 6.75
N THR A 88 -15.60 -12.33 5.81
CA THR A 88 -16.35 -11.30 5.09
C THR A 88 -17.25 -11.89 4.01
N ASP A 89 -18.10 -11.03 3.43
CA ASP A 89 -18.58 -11.28 2.07
C ASP A 89 -17.43 -11.08 1.06
N LYS A 90 -17.70 -11.38 -0.22
CA LYS A 90 -16.73 -11.17 -1.29
C LYS A 90 -16.31 -9.70 -1.36
N LEU A 91 -15.01 -9.44 -1.32
CA LEU A 91 -14.44 -8.11 -1.48
C LEU A 91 -14.08 -7.84 -2.95
N ALA A 92 -14.06 -6.56 -3.31
CA ALA A 92 -13.46 -6.13 -4.57
C ALA A 92 -11.92 -6.33 -4.49
N PRO A 93 -11.25 -6.68 -5.60
CA PRO A 93 -9.80 -6.62 -5.65
C PRO A 93 -9.24 -5.22 -5.34
N GLY A 94 -7.99 -5.17 -4.90
CA GLY A 94 -7.27 -3.97 -4.50
C GLY A 94 -7.11 -3.82 -2.99
N PHE A 95 -6.62 -2.65 -2.60
CA PHE A 95 -6.29 -2.31 -1.23
C PHE A 95 -7.50 -1.82 -0.42
N HIS A 96 -7.65 -2.31 0.81
CA HIS A 96 -8.69 -1.89 1.75
C HIS A 96 -8.11 -1.60 3.13
N TYR A 97 -8.37 -0.41 3.67
CA TYR A 97 -8.14 -0.16 5.10
C TYR A 97 -9.20 -0.89 5.93
N TYR A 98 -8.79 -1.53 7.02
CA TYR A 98 -9.70 -2.22 7.94
C TYR A 98 -9.30 -2.04 9.40
N ARG A 99 -10.22 -2.39 10.30
CA ARG A 99 -10.11 -2.17 11.74
C ARG A 99 -10.73 -3.31 12.53
N VAL A 100 -10.24 -3.51 13.75
CA VAL A 100 -10.77 -4.47 14.71
C VAL A 100 -11.45 -3.72 15.85
N PHE A 101 -12.59 -4.21 16.32
CA PHE A 101 -13.31 -3.67 17.46
C PHE A 101 -13.35 -4.74 18.54
N ILE A 102 -12.71 -4.48 19.67
CA ILE A 102 -12.72 -5.38 20.83
C ILE A 102 -13.46 -4.66 21.95
N ASP A 103 -14.62 -5.18 22.32
CA ASP A 103 -15.52 -4.57 23.32
C ASP A 103 -15.81 -3.09 23.03
N GLY A 104 -15.95 -2.74 21.74
CA GLY A 104 -16.23 -1.38 21.26
C GLY A 104 -14.98 -0.51 21.06
N VAL A 105 -13.80 -0.93 21.51
CA VAL A 105 -12.54 -0.20 21.30
C VAL A 105 -11.99 -0.54 19.92
N GLU A 106 -11.75 0.50 19.12
CA GLU A 106 -11.15 0.38 17.79
C GLU A 106 -9.62 0.23 17.89
N VAL A 107 -9.07 -0.85 17.34
CA VAL A 107 -7.65 -1.16 17.32
C VAL A 107 -7.21 -1.62 15.93
N ASN A 108 -5.91 -1.52 15.67
CA ASN A 108 -5.29 -2.16 14.51
C ASN A 108 -5.12 -3.66 14.79
N ASP A 109 -5.18 -4.44 13.71
CA ASP A 109 -4.88 -5.87 13.73
C ASP A 109 -3.37 -6.09 13.89
N PRO A 110 -2.90 -6.76 14.95
CA PRO A 110 -1.49 -7.05 15.15
C PRO A 110 -0.91 -8.04 14.11
N GLY A 111 -1.76 -8.75 13.34
CA GLY A 111 -1.32 -9.63 12.25
C GLY A 111 -1.01 -8.91 10.92
N SER A 112 -1.39 -7.63 10.80
CA SER A 112 -1.25 -6.84 9.58
C SER A 112 -0.23 -5.73 9.72
N GLU A 113 0.45 -5.39 8.63
CA GLU A 113 1.11 -4.09 8.49
C GLU A 113 0.09 -2.95 8.65
N THR A 114 0.59 -1.75 8.94
CA THR A 114 -0.25 -0.55 9.04
C THR A 114 0.16 0.49 8.01
N PHE A 115 -0.84 1.19 7.49
CA PHE A 115 -0.72 2.17 6.43
C PHE A 115 -1.34 3.47 6.93
N PHE A 116 -0.70 4.61 6.67
CA PHE A 116 -1.26 5.88 7.06
C PHE A 116 -2.38 6.26 6.09
N GLY A 117 -3.60 6.28 6.62
CA GLY A 117 -4.82 6.54 5.88
C GLY A 117 -5.98 6.66 6.85
N THR A 118 -7.11 7.23 6.43
CA THR A 118 -8.26 7.45 7.34
C THR A 118 -7.96 8.39 8.52
N GLY A 119 -6.87 9.16 8.43
CA GLY A 119 -6.39 10.11 9.43
C GLY A 119 -5.43 9.54 10.47
N LYS A 120 -5.00 8.28 10.34
CA LYS A 120 -4.08 7.62 11.30
C LYS A 120 -3.40 6.38 10.71
N GLN A 121 -2.49 5.75 11.45
CA GLN A 121 -2.02 4.41 11.09
C GLN A 121 -3.16 3.40 11.23
N THR A 122 -3.46 2.69 10.15
CA THR A 122 -4.61 1.79 10.04
C THR A 122 -4.18 0.48 9.39
N SER A 123 -4.68 -0.67 9.87
CA SER A 123 -4.44 -1.96 9.20
C SER A 123 -4.95 -1.94 7.76
N GLY A 124 -4.27 -2.68 6.88
CA GLY A 124 -4.59 -2.71 5.46
C GLY A 124 -4.49 -4.10 4.88
N ILE A 125 -5.36 -4.41 3.93
CA ILE A 125 -5.34 -5.68 3.22
C ILE A 125 -5.39 -5.45 1.72
N GLU A 126 -4.46 -6.09 1.00
CA GLU A 126 -4.44 -6.13 -0.46
C GLU A 126 -5.13 -7.42 -0.93
N VAL A 127 -6.30 -7.29 -1.54
CA VAL A 127 -7.04 -8.40 -2.15
C VAL A 127 -6.57 -8.53 -3.61
N PRO A 128 -5.91 -9.62 -4.01
CA PRO A 128 -5.31 -9.72 -5.33
C PRO A 128 -6.37 -9.76 -6.44
N GLU A 129 -6.04 -9.18 -7.58
CA GLU A 129 -6.80 -9.35 -8.82
C GLU A 129 -6.13 -10.39 -9.72
N LYS A 130 -6.91 -11.37 -10.20
CA LYS A 130 -6.36 -12.46 -11.02
C LYS A 130 -5.82 -11.91 -12.34
N GLY A 131 -4.55 -12.18 -12.61
CA GLY A 131 -3.89 -11.79 -13.87
C GLY A 131 -3.42 -10.33 -13.91
N VAL A 132 -3.47 -9.62 -12.79
CA VAL A 132 -2.98 -8.25 -12.67
C VAL A 132 -1.67 -8.26 -11.90
N ASP A 133 -0.61 -7.74 -12.53
CA ASP A 133 0.74 -7.79 -11.97
C ASP A 133 1.53 -6.46 -12.13
N TYR A 134 0.92 -5.40 -12.70
CA TYR A 134 1.62 -4.17 -13.07
C TYR A 134 2.22 -3.42 -11.86
N TYR A 135 1.73 -3.70 -10.65
CA TYR A 135 2.16 -3.10 -9.39
C TYR A 135 2.96 -4.06 -8.50
N LEU A 136 3.21 -5.29 -8.97
CA LEU A 136 4.01 -6.29 -8.26
C LEU A 136 5.50 -6.11 -8.60
N PRO A 137 6.41 -6.50 -7.70
CA PRO A 137 7.83 -6.57 -8.01
C PRO A 137 8.07 -7.60 -9.12
N LYS A 138 8.89 -7.23 -10.11
CA LYS A 138 9.30 -8.07 -11.24
C LYS A 138 10.82 -7.99 -11.40
N GLU A 139 11.41 -8.90 -12.17
CA GLU A 139 12.83 -8.86 -12.52
C GLU A 139 13.10 -7.75 -13.58
N VAL A 140 13.01 -6.49 -13.14
CA VAL A 140 13.27 -5.30 -13.94
C VAL A 140 14.22 -4.36 -13.19
N PRO A 141 14.90 -3.43 -13.89
CA PRO A 141 15.64 -2.38 -13.20
C PRO A 141 14.71 -1.59 -12.28
N HIS A 142 15.10 -1.42 -11.02
CA HIS A 142 14.33 -0.69 -10.02
C HIS A 142 14.87 0.72 -9.79
N GLY A 143 13.96 1.67 -9.66
CA GLY A 143 14.24 3.01 -9.16
C GLY A 143 14.40 3.03 -7.65
N GLU A 144 14.60 4.22 -7.11
CA GLU A 144 14.76 4.45 -5.67
C GLU A 144 13.62 5.31 -5.13
N ILE A 145 13.04 4.92 -4.01
CA ILE A 145 12.13 5.76 -3.21
C ILE A 145 12.94 6.40 -2.08
N ARG A 146 13.17 7.71 -2.18
CA ARG A 146 14.03 8.47 -1.27
C ARG A 146 13.19 9.30 -0.31
N GLU A 147 13.34 9.09 0.98
CA GLU A 147 12.83 10.00 2.01
C GLU A 147 13.70 11.25 2.09
N ARG A 148 13.09 12.43 2.12
CA ARG A 148 13.80 13.71 2.29
C ARG A 148 13.05 14.68 3.18
N TRP A 149 13.81 15.37 4.03
CA TRP A 149 13.33 16.49 4.84
C TRP A 149 13.76 17.82 4.22
N TYR A 150 12.88 18.81 4.26
CA TYR A 150 13.19 20.19 3.88
C TYR A 150 12.48 21.17 4.82
N HIS A 151 13.07 22.35 5.00
CA HIS A 151 12.43 23.40 5.78
C HIS A 151 11.61 24.30 4.86
N SER A 152 10.28 24.31 5.04
CA SER A 152 9.36 25.15 4.27
C SER A 152 9.31 26.56 4.85
N LYS A 153 9.59 27.57 4.03
CA LYS A 153 9.49 28.97 4.46
C LYS A 153 8.04 29.42 4.57
N THR A 154 7.15 28.85 3.78
CA THR A 154 5.72 29.15 3.83
C THR A 154 5.08 28.72 5.15
N THR A 155 5.43 27.53 5.63
CA THR A 155 4.86 26.96 6.87
C THR A 155 5.73 27.20 8.11
N GLN A 156 6.99 27.63 7.92
CA GLN A 156 8.01 27.74 8.97
C GLN A 156 8.21 26.42 9.75
N GLN A 157 8.19 25.30 9.03
CA GLN A 157 8.28 23.97 9.61
C GLN A 157 9.15 23.06 8.74
N TRP A 158 9.77 22.07 9.38
CA TRP A 158 10.30 20.91 8.68
C TRP A 158 9.16 20.08 8.11
N ARG A 159 9.27 19.77 6.82
CA ARG A 159 8.34 18.94 6.06
C ARG A 159 9.10 17.77 5.45
N ARG A 160 8.38 16.67 5.22
CA ARG A 160 8.93 15.45 4.65
C ARG A 160 8.27 15.15 3.32
N ILE A 161 9.07 14.64 2.39
CA ILE A 161 8.63 14.13 1.09
C ILE A 161 9.22 12.77 0.83
N PHE A 162 8.57 12.06 -0.09
CA PHE A 162 9.17 10.95 -0.80
C PHE A 162 9.43 11.35 -2.25
N VAL A 163 10.56 10.89 -2.80
CA VAL A 163 10.95 11.12 -4.18
C VAL A 163 11.31 9.79 -4.83
N TYR A 164 10.57 9.40 -5.86
CA TYR A 164 10.98 8.35 -6.77
C TYR A 164 11.99 8.90 -7.77
N THR A 165 13.13 8.23 -7.90
CA THR A 165 14.08 8.47 -9.00
C THR A 165 14.16 7.21 -9.88
N PRO A 166 14.12 7.33 -11.21
CA PRO A 166 14.01 6.17 -12.09
C PRO A 166 15.29 5.33 -12.10
N PRO A 167 15.21 4.06 -12.57
CA PRO A 167 16.38 3.21 -12.74
C PRO A 167 17.50 3.91 -13.51
N GLY A 168 18.73 3.80 -13.03
CA GLY A 168 19.91 4.45 -13.65
C GLY A 168 20.06 5.94 -13.34
N TYR A 169 19.23 6.52 -12.45
CA TYR A 169 19.35 7.93 -12.06
C TYR A 169 20.77 8.27 -11.59
N ASP A 170 21.37 7.49 -10.68
CA ASP A 170 22.69 7.79 -10.09
C ASP A 170 23.88 7.49 -11.02
N THR A 171 23.72 6.58 -11.98
CA THR A 171 24.77 6.23 -12.94
C THR A 171 24.79 7.17 -14.14
N HIS A 172 23.64 7.61 -14.63
CA HIS A 172 23.51 8.54 -15.76
C HIS A 172 23.57 10.00 -15.30
N ARG A 173 24.76 10.44 -14.87
CA ARG A 173 24.98 11.72 -14.19
C ARG A 173 24.63 12.98 -14.99
N GLU A 174 24.68 12.91 -16.32
CA GLU A 174 24.33 14.04 -17.20
C GLU A 174 22.85 14.07 -17.60
N THR A 175 22.10 13.01 -17.31
CA THR A 175 20.69 12.92 -17.70
C THR A 175 19.82 13.72 -16.73
N ARG A 176 18.92 14.52 -17.31
CA ARG A 176 17.88 15.27 -16.59
C ARG A 176 16.51 14.69 -16.92
N TYR A 177 15.60 14.76 -15.96
CA TYR A 177 14.32 14.06 -16.01
C TYR A 177 13.14 15.04 -15.86
N PRO A 178 11.99 14.78 -16.52
CA PRO A 178 10.74 15.45 -16.19
C PRO A 178 10.29 15.05 -14.78
N VAL A 179 9.42 15.87 -14.19
CA VAL A 179 8.92 15.69 -12.81
C VAL A 179 7.41 15.61 -12.79
N LEU A 180 6.88 14.58 -12.12
CA LEU A 180 5.48 14.48 -11.74
C LEU A 180 5.34 14.77 -10.24
N TYR A 181 4.49 15.72 -9.88
CA TYR A 181 4.07 15.94 -8.50
C TYR A 181 2.75 15.19 -8.26
N LEU A 182 2.76 14.23 -7.34
CA LEU A 182 1.66 13.27 -7.16
C LEU A 182 1.08 13.38 -5.74
N GLN A 183 -0.18 13.80 -5.64
CA GLN A 183 -0.83 14.14 -4.37
C GLN A 183 -1.79 13.07 -3.87
N HIS A 184 -1.78 12.84 -2.56
CA HIS A 184 -2.63 11.88 -1.85
C HIS A 184 -4.02 12.46 -1.55
N GLY A 185 -4.92 11.63 -1.01
CA GLY A 185 -6.28 12.03 -0.65
C GLY A 185 -6.44 12.51 0.79
N GLY A 186 -7.69 12.77 1.17
CA GLY A 186 -8.02 13.17 2.54
C GLY A 186 -7.75 12.04 3.55
N GLY A 187 -7.08 12.35 4.66
CA GLY A 187 -6.74 11.40 5.72
C GLY A 187 -5.48 10.57 5.45
N GLU A 188 -4.78 10.85 4.36
CA GLU A 188 -3.50 10.24 3.99
C GLU A 188 -2.35 11.22 4.18
N ASP A 189 -1.13 10.82 3.83
CA ASP A 189 0.05 11.69 3.81
C ASP A 189 1.03 11.28 2.70
N GLU A 190 2.24 11.85 2.71
CA GLU A 190 3.28 11.63 1.70
C GLU A 190 3.70 10.16 1.52
N ARG A 191 3.33 9.28 2.46
CA ARG A 191 3.63 7.84 2.43
C ARG A 191 2.64 7.03 1.60
N ALA A 192 1.50 7.60 1.22
CA ALA A 192 0.42 6.83 0.61
C ALA A 192 0.80 6.23 -0.75
N TRP A 193 1.32 7.06 -1.65
CA TRP A 193 1.75 6.64 -2.98
C TRP A 193 2.89 5.61 -3.01
N PRO A 194 3.98 5.76 -2.23
CA PRO A 194 5.04 4.75 -2.21
C PRO A 194 4.63 3.43 -1.55
N ASN A 195 3.72 3.48 -0.57
CA ASN A 195 3.29 2.28 0.17
C ASN A 195 2.07 1.63 -0.48
N GLN A 196 0.85 1.95 0.00
CA GLN A 196 -0.38 1.34 -0.49
C GLN A 196 -0.69 1.68 -1.96
N GLY A 197 -0.13 2.78 -2.50
CA GLY A 197 -0.23 3.13 -3.91
C GLY A 197 0.77 2.42 -4.82
N ARG A 198 1.78 1.72 -4.28
CA ARG A 198 2.78 0.91 -5.02
C ARG A 198 3.47 1.66 -6.18
N VAL A 199 3.59 2.98 -6.11
CA VAL A 199 4.01 3.80 -7.27
C VAL A 199 5.41 3.43 -7.79
N GLY A 200 6.32 2.98 -6.91
CA GLY A 200 7.65 2.53 -7.30
C GLY A 200 7.59 1.37 -8.32
N PHE A 201 6.95 0.26 -7.96
CA PHE A 201 6.82 -0.90 -8.85
C PHE A 201 6.03 -0.60 -10.11
N ILE A 202 4.98 0.23 -10.01
CA ILE A 202 4.20 0.65 -11.19
C ILE A 202 5.11 1.37 -12.18
N LEU A 203 5.91 2.33 -11.72
CA LEU A 203 6.81 3.10 -12.58
C LEU A 203 7.96 2.25 -13.11
N ASP A 204 8.56 1.39 -12.29
CA ASP A 204 9.62 0.47 -12.73
C ASP A 204 9.13 -0.40 -13.89
N ASN A 205 7.96 -1.03 -13.72
CA ASN A 205 7.37 -1.89 -14.74
C ASN A 205 7.02 -1.11 -16.01
N LEU A 206 6.38 0.06 -15.89
CA LEU A 206 6.03 0.89 -17.05
C LEU A 206 7.25 1.43 -17.79
N ILE A 207 8.34 1.77 -17.09
CA ILE A 207 9.59 2.25 -17.68
C ILE A 207 10.30 1.09 -18.39
N ALA A 208 10.38 -0.09 -17.77
CA ALA A 208 10.97 -1.28 -18.37
C ALA A 208 10.23 -1.70 -19.64
N GLU A 209 8.91 -1.61 -19.64
CA GLU A 209 8.04 -1.86 -20.79
C GLU A 209 8.00 -0.71 -21.81
N ARG A 210 8.71 0.40 -21.56
CA ARG A 210 8.74 1.62 -22.40
C ARG A 210 7.36 2.27 -22.60
N LYS A 211 6.43 2.04 -21.69
CA LYS A 211 5.10 2.66 -21.66
C LYS A 211 5.12 4.01 -20.93
N ALA A 212 6.12 4.26 -20.10
CA ALA A 212 6.37 5.55 -19.47
C ALA A 212 7.79 6.04 -19.75
N LYS A 213 7.97 7.36 -19.90
CA LYS A 213 9.31 7.97 -19.92
C LYS A 213 9.91 7.88 -18.52
N PRO A 214 11.24 7.64 -18.37
CA PRO A 214 11.92 7.83 -17.10
C PRO A 214 11.64 9.23 -16.54
N MET A 215 11.14 9.31 -15.30
CA MET A 215 10.73 10.56 -14.67
C MET A 215 10.99 10.50 -13.15
N ILE A 216 11.15 11.67 -12.55
CA ILE A 216 11.13 11.83 -11.10
C ILE A 216 9.67 11.97 -10.66
N VAL A 217 9.28 11.34 -9.56
CA VAL A 217 7.96 11.56 -8.94
C VAL A 217 8.12 12.05 -7.52
N VAL A 218 7.48 13.18 -7.19
CA VAL A 218 7.56 13.84 -5.88
C VAL A 218 6.22 13.72 -5.18
N MET A 219 6.25 13.20 -3.96
CA MET A 219 5.08 12.93 -3.12
C MET A 219 5.24 13.71 -1.81
N GLU A 220 4.32 14.65 -1.56
CA GLU A 220 4.33 15.60 -0.44
C GLU A 220 3.00 15.45 0.34
N CYS A 221 2.99 15.80 1.61
CA CYS A 221 1.79 15.86 2.46
C CYS A 221 0.93 17.11 2.20
N GLY A 222 -0.14 17.01 1.40
CA GLY A 222 -1.01 18.14 1.01
C GLY A 222 -1.57 19.03 2.14
N TYR A 223 -1.44 18.62 3.40
CA TYR A 223 -1.75 19.43 4.57
C TYR A 223 -0.66 20.47 4.88
N ALA A 224 -0.97 21.74 4.63
CA ALA A 224 -0.09 22.87 4.88
C ALA A 224 -0.85 24.07 5.43
N ARG A 225 -0.29 24.68 6.48
CA ARG A 225 -0.84 25.83 7.20
C ARG A 225 0.24 26.88 7.42
N ARG A 226 -0.13 28.15 7.35
CA ARG A 226 0.76 29.26 7.70
C ARG A 226 0.89 29.38 9.22
N PRO A 227 2.00 29.95 9.73
CA PRO A 227 2.10 30.29 11.14
C PRO A 227 0.92 31.17 11.58
N GLY A 228 0.27 30.80 12.68
CA GLY A 228 -0.89 31.53 13.22
C GLY A 228 -2.25 31.09 12.67
N ASP A 229 -2.31 30.24 11.63
CA ASP A 229 -3.57 29.64 11.19
C ASP A 229 -4.16 28.77 12.30
N ALA A 230 -5.43 28.99 12.65
CA ALA A 230 -6.12 28.20 13.65
C ALA A 230 -6.07 26.71 13.29
N ALA A 231 -5.80 25.85 14.28
CA ALA A 231 -5.90 24.41 14.06
C ALA A 231 -7.33 24.05 13.65
N ALA A 232 -7.48 23.29 12.57
CA ALA A 232 -8.73 22.62 12.31
C ALA A 232 -9.01 21.72 13.51
N ALA A 233 -10.12 21.95 14.19
CA ALA A 233 -10.56 21.14 15.32
C ALA A 233 -11.61 20.15 14.79
N PRO A 234 -11.21 18.95 14.31
CA PRO A 234 -12.19 17.91 14.06
C PRO A 234 -12.89 17.58 15.38
N GLY A 235 -14.22 17.73 15.42
CA GLY A 235 -15.06 17.28 16.54
C GLY A 235 -15.56 18.33 17.53
N ARG A 236 -15.33 19.63 17.34
CA ARG A 236 -16.05 20.66 18.13
C ARG A 236 -17.44 20.93 17.52
N PRO A 237 -18.54 20.82 18.30
CA PRO A 237 -19.84 21.28 17.85
C PRO A 237 -19.77 22.77 17.45
N GLY A 238 -20.13 23.09 16.21
CA GLY A 238 -20.12 24.47 15.70
C GLY A 238 -18.80 24.97 15.11
N ALA A 239 -17.74 24.15 15.04
CA ALA A 239 -16.54 24.54 14.28
C ALA A 239 -16.86 24.66 12.77
N PRO A 240 -16.40 25.70 12.07
CA PRO A 240 -16.55 25.78 10.62
C PRO A 240 -15.94 24.53 9.98
N ARG A 241 -16.75 23.78 9.22
CA ARG A 241 -16.33 22.61 8.41
C ARG A 241 -15.58 23.04 7.15
N ASP A 242 -14.81 24.11 7.25
CA ASP A 242 -14.01 24.60 6.13
C ASP A 242 -12.72 23.78 6.09
N PHE A 243 -12.83 22.58 5.53
CA PHE A 243 -11.71 21.67 5.32
C PHE A 243 -10.61 22.29 4.43
N SER A 244 -10.92 23.35 3.66
CA SER A 244 -9.93 24.04 2.82
C SER A 244 -8.79 24.67 3.62
N ARG A 245 -9.06 25.06 4.87
CA ARG A 245 -8.04 25.64 5.76
C ARG A 245 -6.93 24.65 6.14
N LEU A 246 -7.19 23.34 6.02
CA LEU A 246 -6.19 22.32 6.29
C LEU A 246 -5.06 22.29 5.25
N PHE A 247 -5.33 22.79 4.05
CA PHE A 247 -4.42 22.79 2.91
C PHE A 247 -4.26 24.17 2.27
N GLY A 248 -4.73 25.24 2.92
CA GLY A 248 -4.78 26.60 2.37
C GLY A 248 -3.41 27.28 2.14
N ALA A 249 -2.32 26.68 2.60
CA ALA A 249 -0.96 27.12 2.27
C ALA A 249 -0.26 26.20 1.26
N PHE A 250 -0.90 25.12 0.81
CA PHE A 250 -0.23 24.06 0.08
C PHE A 250 0.24 24.50 -1.32
N GLU A 251 -0.58 25.26 -2.06
CA GLU A 251 -0.17 25.85 -3.34
C GLU A 251 1.10 26.70 -3.19
N GLU A 252 1.16 27.51 -2.14
CA GLU A 252 2.32 28.36 -1.86
C GLU A 252 3.55 27.53 -1.47
N VAL A 253 3.39 26.47 -0.67
CA VAL A 253 4.46 25.49 -0.40
C VAL A 253 4.96 24.88 -1.70
N MET A 254 4.07 24.46 -2.60
CA MET A 254 4.45 23.84 -3.87
C MET A 254 5.29 24.80 -4.72
N VAL A 255 4.80 26.01 -4.95
CA VAL A 255 5.39 26.97 -5.90
C VAL A 255 6.62 27.65 -5.32
N LYS A 256 6.61 28.02 -4.04
CA LYS A 256 7.69 28.83 -3.43
C LYS A 256 8.76 28.01 -2.72
N ASP A 257 8.43 26.82 -2.23
CA ASP A 257 9.35 25.98 -1.46
C ASP A 257 9.72 24.68 -2.18
N LEU A 258 8.74 23.84 -2.53
CA LEU A 258 8.99 22.48 -2.99
C LEU A 258 9.58 22.43 -4.40
N ILE A 259 8.94 23.05 -5.40
CA ILE A 259 9.41 23.02 -6.79
C ILE A 259 10.84 23.57 -6.90
N PRO A 260 11.16 24.77 -6.35
CA PRO A 260 12.54 25.28 -6.37
C PRO A 260 13.54 24.36 -5.67
N MET A 261 13.17 23.74 -4.54
CA MET A 261 14.04 22.82 -3.82
C MET A 261 14.31 21.55 -4.64
N ILE A 262 13.29 20.99 -5.29
CA ILE A 262 13.43 19.81 -6.15
C ILE A 262 14.35 20.12 -7.34
N ASP A 263 14.12 21.23 -8.04
CA ASP A 263 14.92 21.63 -9.20
C ASP A 263 16.38 21.95 -8.84
N ALA A 264 16.64 22.46 -7.62
CA ALA A 264 17.99 22.70 -7.13
C ALA A 264 18.72 21.44 -6.64
N THR A 265 17.98 20.41 -6.22
CA THR A 265 18.53 19.20 -5.58
C THR A 265 18.68 18.05 -6.55
N TYR A 266 17.71 17.87 -7.46
CA TYR A 266 17.62 16.74 -8.36
C TYR A 266 17.92 17.18 -9.80
N ARG A 267 18.30 16.23 -10.66
CA ARG A 267 18.55 16.48 -12.09
C ARG A 267 17.23 16.58 -12.84
N THR A 268 16.53 17.69 -12.67
CA THR A 268 15.25 17.96 -13.33
C THR A 268 15.44 18.70 -14.64
N LEU A 269 14.43 18.61 -15.51
CA LEU A 269 14.14 19.52 -16.61
C LEU A 269 13.12 20.56 -16.08
N PRO A 270 13.54 21.80 -15.76
CA PRO A 270 12.74 22.68 -14.92
C PRO A 270 11.68 23.52 -15.67
N ASP A 271 11.47 23.29 -16.97
CA ASP A 271 10.47 24.01 -17.77
C ASP A 271 9.06 23.43 -17.62
N ARG A 272 8.06 24.15 -18.13
CA ARG A 272 6.64 23.80 -18.02
C ARG A 272 6.32 22.46 -18.70
N GLU A 273 6.90 22.18 -19.87
CA GLU A 273 6.56 21.00 -20.67
C GLU A 273 7.09 19.70 -20.04
N ASN A 274 8.02 19.81 -19.09
CA ASN A 274 8.59 18.70 -18.33
C ASN A 274 8.07 18.61 -16.90
N ARG A 275 6.97 19.31 -16.57
CA ARG A 275 6.36 19.30 -15.25
C ARG A 275 4.89 18.93 -15.31
N ALA A 276 4.53 17.88 -14.60
CA ALA A 276 3.16 17.40 -14.47
C ALA A 276 2.71 17.39 -13.01
N MET A 277 1.40 17.45 -12.79
CA MET A 277 0.78 17.29 -11.48
C MET A 277 -0.48 16.44 -11.60
N ALA A 278 -0.70 15.56 -10.63
CA ALA A 278 -1.90 14.75 -10.51
C ALA A 278 -2.20 14.50 -9.02
N GLY A 279 -3.43 14.11 -8.70
CA GLY A 279 -3.81 13.75 -7.34
C GLY A 279 -5.11 12.96 -7.30
N LEU A 280 -5.37 12.35 -6.15
CA LEU A 280 -6.59 11.58 -5.90
C LEU A 280 -7.50 12.29 -4.89
N SER A 281 -8.82 12.26 -5.10
CA SER A 281 -9.81 12.81 -4.19
C SER A 281 -9.49 14.27 -3.81
N MET A 282 -9.24 14.58 -2.53
CA MET A 282 -8.83 15.91 -2.06
C MET A 282 -7.61 16.49 -2.80
N GLY A 283 -6.69 15.64 -3.25
CA GLY A 283 -5.48 16.07 -3.97
C GLY A 283 -5.68 16.37 -5.46
N GLY A 284 -6.84 16.01 -6.03
CA GLY A 284 -7.19 16.27 -7.43
C GLY A 284 -8.01 17.54 -7.58
#